data_AF-A0A1U8D5E7-F1
#
_entry.id   AF-A0A1U8D5E7-F1
#
_cell.length_a   1.000
_cell.length_b   1.000
_cell.length_c   1.000
_cell.angle_alpha   90.00
_cell.angle_beta   90.00
_cell.angle_gamma   90.00
#
_symmetry.space_group_name_H-M   'P 1'
#
loop_
_entity.id
_entity.type
_entity.pdbx_description
1 polymer ?
#
loop_
_entity_poly.entity_id
_entity_poly.type
_entity_poly.pdbx_seq_one_letter_code
_entity_poly.pdbx_strand_id
1 'polypeptide(L)'
;MGSGGQSFGDELENQINDALSKLASKNPFQSDWDIAAFAIFFIFIGTVLLLVLLALIRCCCCCCCDCDSPRHKKIPRTKVGIDNLGMEP
;
A
#
# COMPACT_ATOMS: atom_id res chain seq x y z
N MET A 1 -4.45 35.74 24.42
CA MET A 1 -3.40 35.63 23.38
C MET A 1 -3.82 34.53 22.42
N GLY A 2 -4.26 34.87 21.20
CA GLY A 2 -4.79 33.90 20.25
C GLY A 2 -4.91 34.50 18.87
N SER A 3 -3.77 34.76 18.22
CA SER A 3 -3.69 35.33 16.88
C SER A 3 -2.43 34.83 16.16
N GLY A 4 -2.21 33.51 16.19
CA GLY A 4 -1.06 32.88 15.52
C GLY A 4 -1.44 31.85 14.45
N GLY A 5 -2.72 31.45 14.37
CA GLY A 5 -3.18 30.43 13.43
C GLY A 5 -3.63 30.97 12.07
N GLN A 6 -4.19 32.19 12.02
CA GLN A 6 -4.71 32.77 10.78
C GLN A 6 -3.57 33.22 9.84
N SER A 7 -2.58 33.94 10.37
CA SER A 7 -1.43 34.41 9.59
C SER A 7 -0.56 33.28 9.04
N PHE A 8 -0.49 32.12 9.71
CA PHE A 8 0.31 30.99 9.25
C PHE A 8 -0.33 30.27 8.06
N GLY A 9 -1.67 30.19 8.04
CA GLY A 9 -2.42 29.68 6.90
C GLY A 9 -2.29 30.59 5.68
N ASP A 10 -2.47 31.90 5.89
CA ASP A 10 -2.37 32.90 4.82
C ASP A 10 -0.94 32.97 4.23
N GLU A 11 0.09 32.87 5.08
CA GLU A 11 1.50 32.82 4.65
C GLU A 11 1.81 31.53 3.86
N LEU A 12 1.27 30.38 4.31
CA LEU A 12 1.42 29.10 3.63
C LEU A 12 0.72 29.11 2.27
N GLU A 13 -0.51 29.64 2.19
CA GLU A 13 -1.24 29.77 0.93
C GLU A 13 -0.50 30.67 -0.05
N ASN A 14 0.06 31.79 0.41
CA ASN A 14 0.85 32.67 -0.45
C ASN A 14 2.14 31.99 -0.94
N GLN A 15 2.85 31.24 -0.08
CA GLN A 15 4.04 30.48 -0.48
C GLN A 15 3.71 29.35 -1.45
N ILE A 16 2.59 28.64 -1.24
CA ILE A 16 2.12 27.60 -2.16
C ILE A 16 1.76 28.22 -3.50
N ASN A 17 1.03 29.34 -3.53
CA ASN A 17 0.66 30.01 -4.77
C ASN A 17 1.86 30.57 -5.54
N ASP A 18 2.89 31.09 -4.86
CA ASP A 18 4.12 31.57 -5.52
C ASP A 18 4.98 30.40 -6.03
N ALA A 19 5.06 29.29 -5.28
CA ALA A 19 5.75 28.08 -5.72
C ALA A 19 5.03 27.41 -6.90
N LEU A 20 3.70 27.34 -6.86
CA LEU A 20 2.86 26.83 -7.96
C LEU A 20 2.95 27.74 -9.19
N SER A 21 2.93 29.06 -9.02
CA SER A 21 3.10 30.02 -10.11
C SER A 21 4.49 29.90 -10.74
N LYS A 22 5.55 29.70 -9.96
CA LYS A 22 6.90 29.45 -10.47
C LYS A 22 7.06 28.08 -11.14
N LEU A 23 6.38 27.04 -10.63
CA LEU A 23 6.35 25.73 -11.28
C LEU A 23 5.58 25.79 -12.60
N ALA A 24 4.47 26.52 -12.65
CA ALA A 24 3.65 26.71 -13.85
C ALA A 24 4.33 27.61 -14.88
N SER A 25 4.97 28.71 -14.45
CA SER A 25 5.68 29.65 -15.34
C SER A 25 6.93 29.03 -15.95
N LYS A 26 7.54 28.07 -15.23
CA LYS A 26 8.69 27.31 -15.68
C LYS A 26 8.20 26.08 -16.44
N ASN A 27 7.38 26.31 -17.47
CA ASN A 27 6.70 25.35 -18.34
C ASN A 27 7.33 23.94 -18.34
N PRO A 28 6.97 23.06 -17.39
CA PRO A 28 7.42 21.67 -17.40
C PRO A 28 6.59 20.83 -18.37
N PHE A 29 5.81 21.48 -19.25
CA PHE A 29 4.81 20.87 -20.13
C PHE A 29 4.96 21.26 -21.60
N GLN A 30 6.07 21.91 -22.00
CA GLN A 30 6.25 22.38 -23.38
C GLN A 30 7.05 21.43 -24.27
N SER A 31 7.77 20.46 -23.70
CA SER A 31 8.51 19.45 -24.46
C SER A 31 7.78 18.11 -24.41
N ASP A 32 7.60 17.48 -25.57
CA ASP A 32 7.06 16.11 -25.67
C ASP A 32 7.87 15.08 -24.85
N TRP A 33 9.13 15.42 -24.51
CA TRP A 33 9.98 14.61 -23.64
C TRP A 33 9.65 14.77 -22.15
N ASP A 34 9.24 15.95 -21.71
CA ASP A 34 8.85 16.20 -20.32
C ASP A 34 7.51 15.53 -19.99
N ILE A 35 6.54 15.59 -20.92
CA ILE A 35 5.26 14.87 -20.74
C ILE A 35 5.46 13.35 -20.69
N ALA A 36 6.39 12.81 -21.50
CA ALA A 36 6.75 11.40 -21.46
C ALA A 36 7.41 11.03 -20.13
N ALA A 37 8.36 11.84 -19.65
CA ALA A 37 9.02 11.63 -18.37
C ALA A 37 8.02 11.69 -17.20
N PHE A 38 7.09 12.64 -17.23
CA PHE A 38 6.05 12.81 -16.22
C PHE A 38 5.05 11.65 -16.22
N ALA A 39 4.64 11.15 -17.38
CA ALA A 39 3.80 9.97 -17.50
C ALA A 39 4.49 8.72 -16.92
N ILE A 40 5.78 8.50 -17.24
CA ILE A 40 6.57 7.39 -16.70
C ILE A 40 6.66 7.50 -15.18
N PHE A 41 6.92 8.71 -14.66
CA PHE A 41 7.01 8.95 -13.22
C PHE A 41 5.68 8.67 -12.51
N PHE A 42 4.56 9.14 -13.07
CA PHE A 42 3.24 8.87 -12.51
C PHE A 42 2.84 7.40 -12.59
N ILE A 43 3.16 6.72 -13.68
CA ILE A 43 2.94 5.27 -13.81
C ILE A 43 3.80 4.54 -12.78
N PHE A 44 5.05 4.93 -12.57
CA PHE A 44 5.91 4.33 -11.56
C PHE A 44 5.34 4.52 -10.14
N ILE A 45 4.98 5.75 -9.76
CA ILE A 45 4.35 6.00 -8.46
C ILE A 45 3.02 5.25 -8.34
N GLY A 46 2.19 5.31 -9.38
CA GLY A 46 0.90 4.64 -9.41
C GLY A 46 1.02 3.13 -9.25
N THR A 47 1.98 2.50 -9.94
CA THR A 47 2.27 1.06 -9.82
C THR A 47 2.79 0.72 -8.42
N VAL A 48 3.69 1.51 -7.85
CA VAL A 48 4.18 1.29 -6.47
C VAL A 48 3.02 1.40 -5.47
N LEU A 49 2.20 2.44 -5.56
CA LEU A 49 1.03 2.62 -4.69
C LEU A 49 0.01 1.49 -4.86
N LEU A 50 -0.24 1.07 -6.10
CA LEU A 50 -1.13 -0.05 -6.41
C LEU A 50 -0.59 -1.36 -5.82
N LEU A 51 0.71 -1.63 -5.94
CA LEU A 51 1.34 -2.82 -5.36
C LEU A 51 1.28 -2.80 -3.84
N VAL A 52 1.52 -1.66 -3.20
CA VAL A 52 1.37 -1.49 -1.75
C VAL A 52 -0.08 -1.74 -1.34
N LEU A 53 -1.05 -1.17 -2.05
CA LEU A 53 -2.46 -1.37 -1.77
C LEU A 53 -2.88 -2.83 -1.94
N LEU A 54 -2.45 -3.51 -3.01
CA LEU A 54 -2.67 -4.94 -3.19
C LEU A 54 -2.00 -5.78 -2.11
N ALA A 55 -0.79 -5.41 -1.67
CA ALA A 55 -0.09 -6.07 -0.59
C ALA A 55 -0.84 -5.88 0.74
N LEU A 56 -1.37 -4.69 1.02
CA LEU A 56 -2.20 -4.42 2.20
C LEU A 56 -3.50 -5.21 2.15
N ILE A 57 -4.19 -5.27 1.00
CA ILE A 57 -5.39 -6.11 0.84
C ILE A 57 -5.03 -7.58 1.04
N ARG A 58 -3.97 -8.07 0.41
CA ARG A 58 -3.58 -9.49 0.54
C ARG A 58 -3.09 -9.82 1.95
N CYS A 59 -2.37 -8.93 2.61
CA CYS A 59 -1.88 -9.09 3.97
C CYS A 59 -3.02 -8.98 4.99
N CYS A 60 -3.88 -7.96 4.90
CA CYS A 60 -5.06 -7.83 5.75
C CYS A 60 -6.08 -8.95 5.49
N CYS A 61 -6.31 -9.39 4.25
CA CYS A 61 -7.16 -10.56 3.99
C CYS A 61 -6.49 -11.89 4.38
N CYS A 62 -5.17 -12.05 4.32
CA CYS A 62 -4.47 -13.25 4.83
C CYS A 62 -4.33 -13.28 6.35
N CYS A 63 -4.27 -12.13 7.02
CA CYS A 63 -4.10 -12.02 8.47
C CYS A 63 -5.44 -11.84 9.21
N CYS A 64 -6.49 -11.37 8.54
CA CYS A 64 -7.83 -11.18 9.13
C CYS A 64 -8.88 -12.15 8.57
N CYS A 65 -8.64 -12.82 7.43
CA CYS A 65 -9.44 -13.95 6.99
C CYS A 65 -8.59 -15.22 7.04
N ASP A 66 -8.90 -16.08 8.01
CA ASP A 66 -8.48 -17.49 8.09
C ASP A 66 -9.12 -18.32 6.95
N CYS A 67 -9.12 -17.80 5.73
CA CYS A 67 -9.81 -18.36 4.58
C CYS A 67 -8.81 -18.60 3.45
N ASP A 68 -8.44 -19.87 3.34
CA ASP A 68 -8.06 -20.53 2.09
C ASP A 68 -6.71 -20.15 1.46
N SER A 69 -5.62 -20.55 2.12
CA SER A 69 -4.38 -20.85 1.39
C SER A 69 -4.28 -22.37 1.20
N PRO A 70 -3.88 -22.88 0.01
CA PRO A 70 -3.54 -24.29 -0.18
C PRO A 70 -2.16 -24.58 0.42
N ARG A 71 -1.88 -24.07 1.62
CA ARG A 71 -0.66 -24.35 2.38
C ARG A 71 -0.98 -25.47 3.33
N HIS A 72 -0.52 -26.66 2.97
CA HIS A 72 -0.37 -27.80 3.86
C HIS A 72 -1.58 -27.98 4.79
N LYS A 73 -2.64 -28.58 4.27
CA LYS A 73 -3.56 -29.34 5.10
C LYS A 73 -2.67 -30.25 5.94
N LYS A 74 -2.45 -29.90 7.22
CA LYS A 74 -1.88 -30.83 8.18
C LYS A 74 -2.85 -31.99 8.10
N ILE A 75 -2.44 -33.08 7.45
CA ILE A 75 -3.19 -34.32 7.48
C ILE A 75 -3.47 -34.52 8.97
N PRO A 76 -4.74 -34.54 9.41
CA PRO A 76 -5.01 -34.92 10.78
C PRO A 76 -4.44 -36.33 10.86
N ARG A 77 -3.29 -36.48 11.52
CA ARG A 77 -2.72 -37.78 11.82
C ARG A 77 -3.66 -38.32 12.87
N THR A 78 -4.79 -38.87 12.44
CA THR A 78 -5.55 -39.80 13.24
C THR A 78 -4.52 -40.83 13.65
N LYS A 79 -4.15 -40.83 14.93
CA LYS A 79 -3.26 -41.85 15.46
C LYS A 79 -4.02 -43.16 15.29
N VAL A 80 -3.78 -43.85 14.18
CA VAL A 80 -4.18 -45.23 13.99
C VAL A 80 -3.19 -46.08 14.78
N GLY A 81 -3.36 -46.05 16.10
CA GLY A 81 -2.93 -47.19 16.91
C GLY A 81 -3.89 -48.31 16.59
N ILE A 82 -3.38 -49.43 16.08
CA ILE A 82 -4.12 -50.69 16.18
C ILE A 82 -4.11 -51.01 17.68
N ASP A 83 -5.28 -50.98 18.32
CA ASP A 83 -5.40 -51.51 19.67
C ASP A 83 -5.02 -52.99 19.64
N ASN A 84 -3.92 -53.33 20.32
CA ASN A 84 -3.48 -54.71 20.48
C ASN A 84 -4.44 -55.41 21.44
N LEU A 85 -5.47 -56.04 20.89
CA LEU A 85 -6.44 -56.87 21.62
C LEU A 85 -5.85 -58.17 22.19
N GLY A 86 -4.56 -58.45 21.94
CA GLY A 86 -3.87 -59.64 22.44
C GLY A 86 -3.37 -59.55 23.89
N MET A 87 -3.85 -58.58 24.67
CA MET A 87 -3.53 -58.46 26.08
C MET A 87 -4.72 -58.92 26.92
N GLU A 88 -5.02 -60.21 26.79
CA GLU A 88 -5.69 -60.98 27.83
C GLU A 88 -4.58 -61.62 28.69
N PRO A 89 -4.73 -61.66 30.04
CA PRO A 89 -3.68 -62.07 30.95
C PRO A 89 -3.24 -63.52 30.82
#